data_AF-A0A2D8AFH7-F1
#
_entry.id   AF-A0A2D8AFH7-F1
#
_cell.length_a   1.000
_cell.length_b   1.000
_cell.length_c   1.000
_cell.angle_alpha   90.00
_cell.angle_beta   90.00
_cell.angle_gamma   90.00
#
_symmetry.space_group_name_H-M   'P 1'
#
loop_
_entity.id
_entity.type
_entity.pdbx_description
1 polymer ?
#
loop_
_entity_poly.entity_id
_entity_poly.type
_entity_poly.pdbx_seq_one_letter_code
_entity_poly.pdbx_strand_id
1 'polypeptide(L)'
;MTPSLKKGLLAGLGMLALSGCASKVVNYDAIAQEAKRDAAMADESASRTIQHAQSKLELGRSENLSYYAPRHLAEAEKSLLKAQDMLTSGKSDGEVKTVAMTSLKTLEAGLAVKKDILRQLKPSYDHLQVLKDIKADQYFPTDFADVEESLTGVMSLMEDQQTLKAESGQKALLARMHQVEVNTIEYIQLKPVKDLLTRVKNKGGADVAPISWETAQKSLLEAQALISKTPRAKGAIARVTVEATKAAQHAEVITDLTNQILDAGKDDAEAISLKMERWLYRISTALKHEDIRHLPLDQQASEYAKSVEALMRSK
;
A
#
# COMPACT_ATOMS: atom_id res chain seq x y z
N MET A 1 23.98 -69.02 11.87
CA MET A 1 24.61 -68.03 12.77
C MET A 1 23.98 -66.67 12.50
N THR A 2 23.11 -66.22 13.39
CA THR A 2 22.91 -64.79 13.74
C THR A 2 24.20 -64.23 14.36
N PRO A 3 24.40 -62.90 14.60
CA PRO A 3 23.47 -61.76 14.67
C PRO A 3 23.96 -60.57 13.77
N SER A 4 23.53 -59.30 13.78
CA SER A 4 22.82 -58.43 14.72
C SER A 4 22.28 -57.19 13.99
N LEU A 5 21.14 -56.71 14.48
CA LEU A 5 20.42 -55.46 14.19
C LEU A 5 21.29 -54.19 14.13
N LYS A 6 20.93 -53.26 13.24
CA LYS A 6 20.89 -51.82 13.55
C LYS A 6 19.52 -51.24 13.24
N LYS A 7 18.92 -50.66 14.28
CA LYS A 7 17.64 -49.96 14.33
C LYS A 7 17.81 -48.58 13.67
N GLY A 8 16.88 -48.20 12.79
CA GLY A 8 16.65 -46.82 12.35
C GLY A 8 15.25 -46.42 12.77
N LEU A 9 15.18 -45.53 13.77
CA LEU A 9 14.00 -45.10 14.50
C LEU A 9 13.13 -44.15 13.66
N LEU A 10 11.80 -44.27 13.82
CA LEU A 10 10.80 -43.33 13.32
C LEU A 10 11.10 -41.89 13.75
N ALA A 11 10.99 -40.95 12.82
CA ALA A 11 10.76 -39.54 13.12
C ALA A 11 9.42 -39.15 12.49
N GLY A 12 8.35 -39.34 13.26
CA GLY A 12 7.05 -38.75 12.98
C GLY A 12 7.17 -37.24 13.08
N LEU A 13 6.93 -36.55 11.98
CA LEU A 13 6.88 -35.09 11.94
C LEU A 13 5.60 -34.66 12.67
N GLY A 14 5.77 -34.27 13.93
CA GLY A 14 4.68 -33.79 14.78
C GLY A 14 4.05 -32.54 14.20
N MET A 15 2.73 -32.58 13.99
CA MET A 15 1.91 -31.38 13.87
C MET A 15 2.07 -30.58 15.16
N LEU A 16 2.78 -29.46 15.07
CA LEU A 16 2.73 -28.39 16.07
C LEU A 16 1.31 -27.81 16.03
N ALA A 17 0.42 -28.35 16.85
CA ALA A 17 -0.82 -27.67 17.19
C ALA A 17 -0.45 -26.40 17.96
N LEU A 18 -0.50 -25.26 17.28
CA LEU A 18 -0.50 -23.95 17.92
C LEU A 18 -1.79 -23.82 18.73
N SER A 19 -1.80 -24.36 19.94
CA SER A 19 -2.76 -23.95 20.97
C SER A 19 -2.38 -22.55 21.42
N GLY A 20 -2.70 -21.55 20.60
CA GLY A 20 -2.74 -20.17 21.07
C GLY A 20 -3.78 -20.11 22.17
N CYS A 21 -3.34 -19.95 23.42
CA CYS A 21 -4.21 -19.63 24.53
C CYS A 21 -5.04 -18.40 24.13
N ALA A 22 -6.29 -18.61 23.75
CA ALA A 22 -7.22 -17.53 23.49
C ALA A 22 -7.28 -16.68 24.77
N SER A 23 -6.67 -15.50 24.72
CA SER A 23 -6.74 -14.53 25.81
C SER A 23 -8.22 -14.23 26.05
N LYS A 24 -8.69 -14.45 27.27
CA LYS A 24 -10.06 -14.16 27.70
C LYS A 24 -10.38 -12.69 27.43
N VAL A 25 -11.63 -12.39 27.06
CA VAL A 25 -12.12 -11.01 26.91
C VAL A 25 -11.82 -10.22 28.19
N VAL A 26 -11.19 -9.04 28.07
CA VAL A 26 -10.64 -8.26 29.20
C VAL A 26 -11.68 -7.92 30.25
N ASN A 27 -12.90 -7.55 29.84
CA ASN A 27 -14.00 -7.19 30.74
C ASN A 27 -14.99 -8.35 30.97
N TYR A 28 -14.60 -9.60 30.69
CA TYR A 28 -15.51 -10.74 30.77
C TYR A 28 -16.16 -10.90 32.15
N ASP A 29 -15.42 -10.65 33.23
CA ASP A 29 -15.99 -10.80 34.58
C ASP A 29 -17.08 -9.76 34.85
N ALA A 30 -16.94 -8.54 34.33
CA ALA A 30 -17.99 -7.53 34.39
C ALA A 30 -19.21 -7.95 33.56
N ILE A 31 -18.99 -8.47 32.34
CA ILE A 31 -20.04 -9.02 31.47
C ILE A 31 -20.79 -10.16 32.20
N ALA A 32 -20.07 -11.07 32.85
CA ALA A 32 -20.65 -12.19 33.58
C ALA A 32 -21.46 -11.73 34.81
N GLN A 33 -21.02 -10.69 35.53
CA GLN A 33 -21.79 -10.12 36.63
C GLN A 33 -23.07 -9.44 36.16
N GLU A 34 -23.02 -8.70 35.05
CA GLU A 34 -24.21 -8.12 34.43
C GLU A 34 -25.16 -9.23 33.97
N ALA A 35 -24.65 -10.23 33.27
CA ALA A 35 -25.43 -11.38 32.82
C ALA A 35 -26.13 -12.11 33.97
N LYS A 36 -25.48 -12.24 35.13
CA LYS A 36 -26.08 -12.84 36.32
C LYS A 36 -27.26 -12.01 36.84
N ARG A 37 -27.14 -10.67 36.85
CA ARG A 37 -28.23 -9.77 37.27
C ARG A 37 -29.40 -9.87 36.29
N ASP A 38 -29.13 -9.84 35.00
CA ASP A 38 -30.16 -9.92 33.95
C ASP A 38 -30.85 -11.28 33.94
N ALA A 39 -30.10 -12.37 34.16
CA ALA A 39 -30.67 -13.70 34.31
C ALA A 39 -31.63 -13.81 35.51
N ALA A 40 -31.31 -13.13 36.63
CA ALA A 40 -32.16 -13.11 37.82
C ALA A 40 -33.44 -12.29 37.64
N MET A 41 -33.43 -11.27 36.77
CA MET A 41 -34.58 -10.39 36.51
C MET A 41 -35.44 -10.83 35.32
N ALA A 42 -34.90 -11.63 34.41
CA ALA A 42 -35.65 -12.05 33.23
C ALA A 42 -36.76 -13.04 33.60
N ASP A 43 -37.92 -12.96 32.97
CA ASP A 43 -39.03 -13.89 33.19
C ASP A 43 -38.94 -15.17 32.33
N GLU A 44 -37.99 -15.23 31.39
CA GLU A 44 -37.85 -16.37 30.49
C GLU A 44 -37.10 -17.56 31.11
N SER A 45 -37.44 -18.78 30.64
CA SER A 45 -36.73 -20.02 30.99
C SER A 45 -35.32 -20.06 30.40
N ALA A 46 -34.43 -20.87 30.97
CA ALA A 46 -33.09 -21.09 30.45
C ALA A 46 -33.07 -21.59 28.99
N SER A 47 -34.03 -22.45 28.60
CA SER A 47 -34.14 -22.97 27.23
C SER A 47 -34.36 -21.84 26.20
N ARG A 48 -35.23 -20.88 26.55
CA ARG A 48 -35.49 -19.70 25.71
C ARG A 48 -34.27 -18.77 25.64
N THR A 49 -33.57 -18.56 26.75
CA THR A 49 -32.31 -17.80 26.75
C THR A 49 -31.23 -18.47 25.88
N ILE A 50 -31.13 -19.80 25.90
CA ILE A 50 -30.23 -20.55 24.99
C ILE A 50 -30.61 -20.31 23.53
N GLN A 51 -31.91 -20.34 23.18
CA GLN A 51 -32.37 -20.05 21.82
C GLN A 51 -32.04 -18.61 21.40
N HIS A 52 -32.19 -17.63 22.29
CA HIS A 52 -31.79 -16.25 22.03
C HIS A 52 -30.28 -16.14 21.80
N ALA A 53 -29.46 -16.77 22.64
CA ALA A 53 -28.00 -16.80 22.46
C ALA A 53 -27.58 -17.48 21.15
N GLN A 54 -28.24 -18.58 20.75
CA GLN A 54 -28.03 -19.23 19.44
C GLN A 54 -28.35 -18.29 18.28
N SER A 55 -29.51 -17.63 18.30
CA SER A 55 -29.89 -16.65 17.27
C SER A 55 -28.89 -15.50 17.19
N LYS A 56 -28.44 -15.00 18.35
CA LYS A 56 -27.43 -13.94 18.44
C LYS A 56 -26.06 -14.40 17.93
N LEU A 57 -25.69 -15.66 18.14
CA LEU A 57 -24.45 -16.23 17.63
C LEU A 57 -24.46 -16.27 16.11
N GLU A 58 -25.57 -16.69 15.50
CA GLU A 58 -25.73 -16.68 14.04
C GLU A 58 -25.67 -15.25 13.49
N LEU A 59 -26.29 -14.27 14.17
CA LEU A 59 -26.10 -12.87 13.83
C LEU A 59 -24.62 -12.48 13.91
N GLY A 60 -23.93 -12.81 14.99
CA GLY A 60 -22.50 -12.53 15.16
C GLY A 60 -21.63 -13.12 14.04
N ARG A 61 -21.93 -14.34 13.58
CA ARG A 61 -21.28 -14.98 12.44
C ARG A 61 -21.57 -14.25 11.13
N SER A 62 -22.84 -13.92 10.86
CA SER A 62 -23.23 -13.17 9.65
C SER A 62 -22.61 -11.77 9.61
N GLU A 63 -22.40 -11.16 10.79
CA GLU A 63 -21.74 -9.88 10.97
C GLU A 63 -20.20 -10.01 11.04
N ASN A 64 -19.64 -11.20 10.74
CA ASN A 64 -18.20 -11.46 10.70
C ASN A 64 -17.46 -11.10 12.00
N LEU A 65 -18.03 -11.41 13.17
CA LEU A 65 -17.34 -11.21 14.45
C LEU A 65 -16.02 -11.99 14.55
N SER A 66 -15.85 -13.07 13.78
CA SER A 66 -14.56 -13.76 13.66
C SER A 66 -13.41 -12.87 13.19
N TYR A 67 -13.71 -11.79 12.45
CA TYR A 67 -12.71 -10.81 12.03
C TYR A 67 -12.65 -9.60 12.99
N TYR A 68 -13.81 -9.08 13.42
CA TYR A 68 -13.86 -7.84 14.20
C TYR A 68 -13.68 -8.02 15.72
N ALA A 69 -14.19 -9.10 16.29
CA ALA A 69 -14.13 -9.39 17.71
C ALA A 69 -14.00 -10.92 17.97
N PRO A 70 -12.91 -11.55 17.51
CA PRO A 70 -12.74 -13.00 17.58
C PRO A 70 -12.75 -13.55 19.02
N ARG A 71 -12.23 -12.81 20.01
CA ARG A 71 -12.23 -13.26 21.41
C ARG A 71 -13.63 -13.27 21.99
N HIS A 72 -14.45 -12.26 21.68
CA HIS A 72 -15.85 -12.22 22.09
C HIS A 72 -16.65 -13.37 21.47
N LEU A 73 -16.45 -13.63 20.18
CA LEU A 73 -17.11 -14.76 19.52
C LEU A 73 -16.74 -16.09 20.19
N ALA A 74 -15.46 -16.34 20.41
CA ALA A 74 -14.97 -17.58 21.01
C ALA A 74 -15.50 -17.80 22.44
N GLU A 75 -15.48 -16.77 23.30
CA GLU A 75 -15.93 -16.91 24.68
C GLU A 75 -17.46 -17.02 24.78
N ALA A 76 -18.19 -16.38 23.86
CA ALA A 76 -19.63 -16.55 23.74
C ALA A 76 -20.01 -17.97 23.31
N GLU A 77 -19.33 -18.53 22.31
CA GLU A 77 -19.54 -19.91 21.84
C GLU A 77 -19.29 -20.92 22.97
N LYS A 78 -18.17 -20.74 23.69
CA LYS A 78 -17.84 -21.55 24.87
C LYS A 78 -18.91 -21.48 25.96
N SER A 79 -19.43 -20.29 26.25
CA SER A 79 -20.50 -20.10 27.22
C SER A 79 -21.81 -20.75 26.76
N LEU A 80 -22.14 -20.66 25.48
CA LEU A 80 -23.35 -21.28 24.92
C LEU A 80 -23.29 -22.80 25.01
N LEU A 81 -22.15 -23.40 24.62
CA LEU A 81 -21.92 -24.84 24.73
C LEU A 81 -22.05 -25.32 26.18
N LYS A 82 -21.48 -24.56 27.12
CA LYS A 82 -21.60 -24.86 28.55
C LYS A 82 -23.06 -24.79 29.04
N ALA A 83 -23.83 -23.80 28.62
CA ALA A 83 -25.25 -23.71 28.99
C ALA A 83 -26.06 -24.90 28.44
N GLN A 84 -25.80 -25.31 27.20
CA GLN A 84 -26.44 -26.48 26.59
C GLN A 84 -26.11 -27.77 27.37
N ASP A 85 -24.84 -27.99 27.70
CA ASP A 85 -24.39 -29.14 28.50
C ASP A 85 -25.06 -29.17 29.89
N MET A 86 -25.11 -28.01 30.57
CA MET A 86 -25.77 -27.88 31.87
C MET A 86 -27.27 -28.18 31.80
N LEU A 87 -27.95 -27.75 30.73
CA LEU A 87 -29.37 -28.07 30.51
C LEU A 87 -29.57 -29.58 30.34
N THR A 88 -28.75 -30.23 29.53
CA THR A 88 -28.84 -31.69 29.29
C THR A 88 -28.47 -32.51 30.53
N SER A 89 -27.60 -31.97 31.39
CA SER A 89 -27.19 -32.59 32.66
C SER A 89 -28.15 -32.35 33.82
N GLY A 90 -29.30 -31.70 33.57
CA GLY A 90 -30.33 -31.47 34.59
C GLY A 90 -29.96 -30.44 35.66
N LYS A 91 -29.07 -29.48 35.35
CA LYS A 91 -28.77 -28.36 36.25
C LYS A 91 -29.99 -27.44 36.42
N SER A 92 -29.99 -26.65 37.49
CA SER A 92 -31.10 -25.76 37.79
C SER A 92 -31.28 -24.69 36.70
N ASP A 93 -32.53 -24.32 36.41
CA ASP A 93 -32.84 -23.34 35.36
C ASP A 93 -32.08 -22.02 35.57
N GLY A 94 -31.99 -21.52 36.81
CA GLY A 94 -31.25 -20.30 37.12
C GLY A 94 -29.75 -20.37 36.83
N GLU A 95 -29.10 -21.52 37.09
CA GLU A 95 -27.69 -21.73 36.77
C GLU A 95 -27.46 -21.77 35.26
N VAL A 96 -28.27 -22.55 34.53
CA VAL A 96 -28.20 -22.66 33.07
C VAL A 96 -28.43 -21.29 32.42
N LYS A 97 -29.47 -20.59 32.87
CA LYS A 97 -29.86 -19.27 32.37
C LYS A 97 -28.77 -18.24 32.57
N THR A 98 -28.09 -18.24 33.71
CA THR A 98 -26.95 -17.34 33.97
C THR A 98 -25.84 -17.53 32.93
N VAL A 99 -25.49 -18.78 32.62
CA VAL A 99 -24.43 -19.08 31.64
C VAL A 99 -24.89 -18.76 30.21
N ALA A 100 -26.15 -19.05 29.86
CA ALA A 100 -26.72 -18.67 28.57
C ALA A 100 -26.75 -17.14 28.39
N MET A 101 -27.15 -16.41 29.42
CA MET A 101 -27.15 -14.94 29.43
C MET A 101 -25.72 -14.37 29.30
N THR A 102 -24.71 -15.04 29.85
CA THR A 102 -23.30 -14.64 29.69
C THR A 102 -22.86 -14.74 28.24
N SER A 103 -23.26 -15.80 27.53
CA SER A 103 -23.05 -15.93 26.09
C SER A 103 -23.71 -14.79 25.31
N LEU A 104 -24.99 -14.53 25.58
CA LEU A 104 -25.76 -13.47 24.92
C LEU A 104 -25.10 -12.09 25.08
N LYS A 105 -24.75 -11.73 26.32
CA LYS A 105 -24.10 -10.43 26.63
C LYS A 105 -22.72 -10.30 26.01
N THR A 106 -21.96 -11.39 25.93
CA THR A 106 -20.65 -11.40 25.29
C THR A 106 -20.78 -11.16 23.77
N LEU A 107 -21.80 -11.71 23.12
CA LEU A 107 -22.10 -11.42 21.71
C LEU A 107 -22.54 -9.98 21.49
N GLU A 108 -23.36 -9.43 22.38
CA GLU A 108 -23.76 -8.02 22.33
C GLU A 108 -22.56 -7.08 22.46
N ALA A 109 -21.66 -7.37 23.39
CA ALA A 109 -20.40 -6.64 23.55
C ALA A 109 -19.52 -6.75 22.28
N GLY A 110 -19.39 -7.95 21.70
CA GLY A 110 -18.63 -8.14 20.45
C GLY A 110 -19.19 -7.35 19.26
N LEU A 111 -20.52 -7.29 19.11
CA LEU A 111 -21.18 -6.47 18.09
C LEU A 111 -20.97 -4.96 18.34
N ALA A 112 -20.97 -4.53 19.60
CA ALA A 112 -20.64 -3.15 19.96
C ALA A 112 -19.19 -2.81 19.60
N VAL A 113 -18.23 -3.70 19.91
CA VAL A 113 -16.81 -3.56 19.51
C VAL A 113 -16.69 -3.42 17.99
N LYS A 114 -17.37 -4.28 17.21
CA LYS A 114 -17.40 -4.15 15.74
C LYS A 114 -17.86 -2.76 15.30
N LYS A 115 -18.98 -2.27 15.86
CA LYS A 115 -19.53 -0.97 15.53
C LYS A 115 -18.52 0.16 15.82
N ASP A 116 -17.81 0.06 16.93
CA ASP A 116 -16.76 1.02 17.30
C ASP A 116 -15.54 0.94 16.38
N ILE A 117 -15.09 -0.27 16.02
CA ILE A 117 -14.02 -0.48 15.03
C ILE A 117 -14.38 0.20 13.71
N LEU A 118 -15.55 -0.08 13.14
CA LEU A 118 -15.98 0.49 11.87
C LEU A 118 -16.07 2.02 11.91
N ARG A 119 -16.52 2.58 13.05
CA ARG A 119 -16.63 4.02 13.25
C ARG A 119 -15.26 4.69 13.39
N GLN A 120 -14.40 4.18 14.26
CA GLN A 120 -13.13 4.82 14.61
C GLN A 120 -12.06 4.58 13.55
N LEU A 121 -12.03 3.40 12.93
CA LEU A 121 -11.06 3.04 11.89
C LEU A 121 -11.52 3.42 10.48
N LYS A 122 -12.62 4.18 10.33
CA LYS A 122 -13.09 4.67 9.03
C LYS A 122 -11.96 5.33 8.19
N PRO A 123 -11.11 6.22 8.73
CA PRO A 123 -10.00 6.79 7.95
C PRO A 123 -9.01 5.73 7.44
N SER A 124 -8.77 4.67 8.22
CA SER A 124 -7.90 3.57 7.83
C SER A 124 -8.54 2.73 6.73
N TYR A 125 -9.84 2.41 6.81
CA TYR A 125 -10.53 1.69 5.74
C TYR A 125 -10.60 2.51 4.44
N ASP A 126 -10.90 3.81 4.53
CA ASP A 126 -10.93 4.70 3.36
C ASP A 126 -9.54 4.75 2.68
N HIS A 127 -8.46 4.82 3.47
CA HIS A 127 -7.10 4.79 2.94
C HIS A 127 -6.73 3.41 2.37
N LEU A 128 -7.17 2.31 2.98
CA LEU A 128 -6.92 0.95 2.48
C LEU A 128 -7.53 0.78 1.09
N GLN A 129 -8.71 1.37 0.86
CA GLN A 129 -9.33 1.39 -0.45
C GLN A 129 -8.50 2.18 -1.46
N VAL A 130 -7.97 3.35 -1.08
CA VAL A 130 -7.04 4.11 -1.94
C VAL A 130 -5.83 3.26 -2.34
N LEU A 131 -5.23 2.52 -1.40
CA LEU A 131 -4.10 1.64 -1.68
C LEU A 131 -4.47 0.53 -2.68
N LYS A 132 -5.66 -0.06 -2.55
CA LYS A 132 -6.18 -1.06 -3.51
C LYS A 132 -6.43 -0.44 -4.89
N ASP A 133 -6.98 0.77 -4.94
CA ASP A 133 -7.29 1.46 -6.21
C ASP A 133 -6.02 1.76 -7.03
N ILE A 134 -4.91 2.05 -6.35
CA ILE A 134 -3.59 2.25 -6.98
C ILE A 134 -2.79 0.94 -7.13
N LYS A 135 -3.40 -0.19 -6.79
CA LYS A 135 -2.83 -1.55 -6.89
C LYS A 135 -1.56 -1.74 -6.06
N ALA A 136 -1.50 -1.14 -4.87
CA ALA A 136 -0.37 -1.29 -3.96
C ALA A 136 -0.14 -2.76 -3.55
N ASP A 137 -1.19 -3.57 -3.48
CA ASP A 137 -1.14 -5.02 -3.25
C ASP A 137 -0.37 -5.77 -4.33
N GLN A 138 -0.31 -5.25 -5.56
CA GLN A 138 0.39 -5.85 -6.69
C GLN A 138 1.82 -5.34 -6.81
N TYR A 139 2.02 -4.03 -6.64
CA TYR A 139 3.34 -3.41 -6.78
C TYR A 139 4.22 -3.56 -5.53
N PHE A 140 3.61 -3.56 -4.34
CA PHE A 140 4.27 -3.61 -3.04
C PHE A 140 3.55 -4.61 -2.09
N PRO A 141 3.49 -5.91 -2.46
CA PRO A 141 2.70 -6.90 -1.72
C PRO A 141 3.09 -7.05 -0.25
N THR A 142 4.39 -6.97 0.05
CA THR A 142 4.89 -7.06 1.44
C THR A 142 4.44 -5.86 2.27
N ASP A 143 4.66 -4.63 1.77
CA ASP A 143 4.26 -3.43 2.51
C ASP A 143 2.73 -3.34 2.68
N PHE A 144 1.97 -3.83 1.68
CA PHE A 144 0.52 -3.92 1.76
C PHE A 144 0.05 -4.94 2.80
N ALA A 145 0.68 -6.13 2.86
CA ALA A 145 0.40 -7.14 3.88
C ALA A 145 0.69 -6.60 5.29
N ASP A 146 1.79 -5.86 5.48
CA ASP A 146 2.14 -5.21 6.74
C ASP A 146 1.08 -4.19 7.19
N VAL A 147 0.44 -3.49 6.24
CA VAL A 147 -0.70 -2.59 6.50
C VAL A 147 -1.92 -3.38 6.99
N GLU A 148 -2.26 -4.50 6.35
CA GLU A 148 -3.40 -5.34 6.75
C GLU A 148 -3.18 -6.01 8.11
N GLU A 149 -1.96 -6.47 8.39
CA GLU A 149 -1.57 -7.00 9.70
C GLU A 149 -1.68 -5.91 10.78
N SER A 150 -1.16 -4.70 10.50
CA SER A 150 -1.23 -3.58 11.43
C SER A 150 -2.68 -3.17 11.72
N LEU A 151 -3.55 -3.16 10.71
CA LEU A 151 -4.98 -2.90 10.87
C LEU A 151 -5.62 -3.94 11.80
N THR A 152 -5.35 -5.22 11.57
CA THR A 152 -5.84 -6.31 12.42
C THR A 152 -5.30 -6.19 13.86
N GLY A 153 -4.06 -5.77 14.03
CA GLY A 153 -3.46 -5.48 15.33
C GLY A 153 -4.18 -4.35 16.07
N VAL A 154 -4.52 -3.25 15.39
CA VAL A 154 -5.31 -2.16 15.98
C VAL A 154 -6.70 -2.63 16.37
N MET A 155 -7.38 -3.40 15.52
CA MET A 155 -8.68 -4.00 15.85
C MET A 155 -8.62 -4.89 17.09
N SER A 156 -7.56 -5.70 17.22
CA SER A 156 -7.31 -6.55 18.39
C SER A 156 -7.13 -5.74 19.68
N LEU A 157 -6.44 -4.59 19.61
CA LEU A 157 -6.29 -3.66 20.74
C LEU A 157 -7.62 -3.00 21.12
N MET A 158 -8.46 -2.66 20.14
CA MET A 158 -9.80 -2.13 20.37
C MET A 158 -10.71 -3.15 21.04
N GLU A 159 -10.65 -4.41 20.61
CA GLU A 159 -11.38 -5.49 21.27
C GLU A 159 -10.96 -5.68 22.74
N ASP A 160 -9.67 -5.51 23.03
CA ASP A 160 -9.12 -5.56 24.40
C ASP A 160 -9.37 -4.27 25.21
N GLN A 161 -10.11 -3.30 24.67
CA GLN A 161 -10.36 -1.99 25.29
C GLN A 161 -9.06 -1.23 25.63
N GLN A 162 -7.98 -1.49 24.91
CA GLN A 162 -6.69 -0.80 25.07
C GLN A 162 -6.69 0.50 24.27
N THR A 163 -7.62 1.41 24.56
CA THR A 163 -7.92 2.61 23.77
C THR A 163 -6.67 3.43 23.41
N LEU A 164 -5.82 3.74 24.40
CA LEU A 164 -4.60 4.54 24.15
C LEU A 164 -3.62 3.85 23.19
N LYS A 165 -3.49 2.52 23.28
CA LYS A 165 -2.64 1.76 22.37
C LYS A 165 -3.28 1.64 20.98
N ALA A 166 -4.60 1.46 20.90
CA ALA A 166 -5.33 1.43 19.65
C ALA A 166 -5.21 2.77 18.90
N GLU A 167 -5.38 3.90 19.59
CA GLU A 167 -5.21 5.25 19.02
C GLU A 167 -3.78 5.47 18.49
N SER A 168 -2.77 5.13 19.29
CA SER A 168 -1.37 5.21 18.88
C SER A 168 -1.07 4.30 17.68
N GLY A 169 -1.59 3.07 17.71
CA GLY A 169 -1.48 2.10 16.63
C GLY A 169 -2.16 2.58 15.35
N GLN A 170 -3.35 3.19 15.43
CA GLN A 170 -4.05 3.76 14.27
C GLN A 170 -3.24 4.90 13.65
N LYS A 171 -2.63 5.76 14.46
CA LYS A 171 -1.75 6.84 13.96
C LYS A 171 -0.55 6.27 13.21
N ALA A 172 0.10 5.25 13.76
CA ALA A 172 1.22 4.57 13.11
C ALA A 172 0.79 3.87 11.81
N LEU A 173 -0.36 3.20 11.82
CA LEU A 173 -0.98 2.59 10.64
C LEU A 173 -1.20 3.63 9.53
N LEU A 174 -1.83 4.76 9.83
CA LEU A 174 -2.08 5.81 8.81
C LEU A 174 -0.79 6.37 8.21
N ALA A 175 0.27 6.53 9.02
CA ALA A 175 1.58 6.94 8.53
C ALA A 175 2.20 5.89 7.60
N ARG A 176 2.11 4.61 7.95
CA ARG A 176 2.55 3.50 7.09
C ARG A 176 1.77 3.46 5.78
N MET A 177 0.44 3.60 5.84
CA MET A 177 -0.40 3.64 4.64
C MET A 177 -0.02 4.79 3.71
N HIS A 178 0.23 5.99 4.25
CA HIS A 178 0.71 7.13 3.45
C HIS A 178 2.05 6.82 2.77
N GLN A 179 2.97 6.17 3.47
CA GLN A 179 4.25 5.78 2.88
C GLN A 179 4.08 4.78 1.74
N VAL A 180 3.21 3.77 1.90
CA VAL A 180 2.90 2.81 0.83
C VAL A 180 2.23 3.50 -0.35
N GLU A 181 1.34 4.46 -0.10
CA GLU A 181 0.71 5.28 -1.15
C GLU A 181 1.77 6.05 -1.95
N VAL A 182 2.66 6.78 -1.27
CA VAL A 182 3.76 7.54 -1.89
C VAL A 182 4.67 6.64 -2.71
N ASN A 183 5.13 5.52 -2.13
CA ASN A 183 6.02 4.57 -2.82
C ASN A 183 5.38 4.01 -4.09
N THR A 184 4.09 3.67 -4.00
CA THR A 184 3.34 3.10 -5.13
C THR A 184 3.16 4.12 -6.25
N ILE A 185 2.75 5.34 -5.92
CA ILE A 185 2.60 6.41 -6.92
C ILE A 185 3.94 6.78 -7.54
N GLU A 186 4.99 6.90 -6.74
CA GLU A 186 6.34 7.17 -7.23
C GLU A 186 6.83 6.06 -8.18
N TYR A 187 6.59 4.80 -7.86
CA TYR A 187 6.93 3.68 -8.74
C TYR A 187 6.20 3.78 -10.08
N ILE A 188 4.88 3.96 -10.05
CA ILE A 188 4.05 4.02 -11.27
C ILE A 188 4.48 5.20 -12.15
N GLN A 189 4.72 6.37 -11.56
CA GLN A 189 4.93 7.60 -12.31
C GLN A 189 6.40 7.80 -12.72
N LEU A 190 7.34 7.49 -11.83
CA LEU A 190 8.74 7.91 -11.97
C LEU A 190 9.70 6.77 -12.28
N LYS A 191 9.26 5.50 -12.30
CA LYS A 191 10.14 4.40 -12.73
C LYS A 191 10.75 4.62 -14.11
N PRO A 192 10.01 5.02 -15.17
CA PRO A 192 10.62 5.26 -16.49
C PRO A 192 11.69 6.35 -16.46
N VAL A 193 11.50 7.40 -15.66
CA VAL A 193 12.47 8.49 -15.46
C VAL A 193 13.74 7.97 -14.77
N LYS A 194 13.59 7.15 -13.72
CA LYS A 194 14.72 6.53 -13.02
C LYS A 194 15.50 5.57 -13.92
N ASP A 195 14.80 4.79 -14.74
CA ASP A 195 15.41 3.87 -15.70
C ASP A 195 16.21 4.66 -16.77
N LEU A 196 15.67 5.78 -17.27
CA LEU A 196 16.36 6.72 -18.16
C LEU A 196 17.64 7.26 -17.53
N LEU A 197 17.55 7.83 -16.32
CA LEU A 197 18.72 8.38 -15.63
C LEU A 197 19.77 7.32 -15.32
N THR A 198 19.36 6.08 -15.04
CA THR A 198 20.31 4.96 -14.88
C THR A 198 21.10 4.71 -16.17
N ARG A 199 20.45 4.76 -17.34
CA ARG A 199 21.16 4.66 -18.63
C ARG A 199 22.12 5.82 -18.85
N VAL A 200 21.67 7.06 -18.60
CA VAL A 200 22.51 8.26 -18.72
C VAL A 200 23.75 8.14 -17.83
N LYS A 201 23.57 7.72 -16.58
CA LYS A 201 24.68 7.46 -15.64
C LYS A 201 25.64 6.40 -16.17
N ASN A 202 25.13 5.27 -16.67
CA ASN A 202 25.95 4.18 -17.20
C ASN A 202 26.75 4.58 -18.45
N LYS A 203 26.30 5.61 -19.17
CA LYS A 203 27.01 6.23 -20.31
C LYS A 203 27.95 7.37 -19.89
N GLY A 204 28.21 7.55 -18.58
CA GLY A 204 29.09 8.61 -18.09
C GLY A 204 28.48 10.01 -18.13
N GLY A 205 27.15 10.13 -18.20
CA GLY A 205 26.48 11.42 -18.41
C GLY A 205 26.77 12.49 -17.34
N ALA A 206 27.14 12.08 -16.12
CA ALA A 206 27.59 13.02 -15.09
C ALA A 206 28.90 13.74 -15.46
N ASP A 207 29.77 13.09 -16.23
CA ASP A 207 31.08 13.60 -16.60
C ASP A 207 31.03 14.31 -17.97
N VAL A 208 30.33 13.70 -18.94
CA VAL A 208 30.31 14.20 -20.33
C VAL A 208 29.16 15.17 -20.62
N ALA A 209 28.11 15.17 -19.80
CA ALA A 209 26.95 16.05 -19.95
C ALA A 209 26.45 16.62 -18.60
N PRO A 210 27.34 17.17 -17.74
CA PRO A 210 27.03 17.49 -16.34
C PRO A 210 25.81 18.40 -16.17
N ILE A 211 25.66 19.40 -17.04
CA ILE A 211 24.55 20.37 -16.98
C ILE A 211 23.19 19.66 -17.23
N SER A 212 23.13 18.81 -18.25
CA SER A 212 21.89 18.10 -18.59
C SER A 212 21.58 17.02 -17.56
N TRP A 213 22.62 16.35 -17.06
CA TRP A 213 22.51 15.38 -15.98
C TRP A 213 21.96 16.00 -14.69
N GLU A 214 22.53 17.11 -14.23
CA GLU A 214 22.08 17.82 -13.03
C GLU A 214 20.64 18.32 -13.17
N THR A 215 20.29 18.89 -14.33
CA THR A 215 18.93 19.34 -14.62
C THR A 215 17.93 18.19 -14.50
N ALA A 216 18.25 17.02 -15.07
CA ALA A 216 17.37 15.86 -15.04
C ALA A 216 17.22 15.26 -13.63
N GLN A 217 18.30 15.21 -12.85
CA GLN A 217 18.25 14.80 -11.44
C GLN A 217 17.38 15.75 -10.61
N LYS A 218 17.53 17.06 -10.81
CA LYS A 218 16.73 18.07 -10.11
C LYS A 218 15.24 17.91 -10.42
N SER A 219 14.87 17.74 -11.68
CA SER A 219 13.46 17.52 -12.06
C SER A 219 12.90 16.22 -11.47
N LEU A 220 13.70 15.15 -11.36
CA LEU A 220 13.28 13.94 -10.64
C LEU A 220 13.02 14.21 -9.15
N LEU A 221 13.94 14.91 -8.47
CA LEU A 221 13.80 15.24 -7.05
C LEU A 221 12.59 16.13 -6.77
N GLU A 222 12.30 17.10 -7.64
CA GLU A 222 11.11 17.94 -7.56
C GLU A 222 9.82 17.12 -7.71
N ALA A 223 9.80 16.16 -8.64
CA ALA A 223 8.67 15.26 -8.81
C ALA A 223 8.47 14.35 -7.58
N GLN A 224 9.55 13.78 -7.04
CA GLN A 224 9.50 12.97 -5.81
C GLN A 224 8.99 13.77 -4.61
N ALA A 225 9.49 15.01 -4.43
CA ALA A 225 9.04 15.89 -3.35
C ALA A 225 7.54 16.23 -3.46
N LEU A 226 7.03 16.47 -4.67
CA LEU A 226 5.62 16.71 -4.89
C LEU A 226 4.76 15.47 -4.57
N ILE A 227 5.17 14.29 -5.03
CA ILE A 227 4.47 13.02 -4.77
C ILE A 227 4.45 12.73 -3.27
N SER A 228 5.58 12.88 -2.59
CA SER A 228 5.69 12.68 -1.14
C SER A 228 4.73 13.57 -0.34
N LYS A 229 4.61 14.84 -0.73
CA LYS A 229 3.75 15.83 -0.07
C LYS A 229 2.26 15.66 -0.42
N THR A 230 1.97 15.32 -1.68
CA THR A 230 0.61 15.33 -2.24
C THR A 230 0.37 14.16 -3.21
N PRO A 231 0.38 12.90 -2.74
CA PRO A 231 0.33 11.72 -3.61
C PRO A 231 -0.97 11.60 -4.42
N ARG A 232 -2.01 12.34 -4.03
CA ARG A 232 -3.34 12.36 -4.67
C ARG A 232 -3.52 13.50 -5.68
N ALA A 233 -2.54 14.39 -5.83
CA ALA A 233 -2.63 15.54 -6.74
C ALA A 233 -2.37 15.14 -8.21
N LYS A 234 -3.23 14.28 -8.78
CA LYS A 234 -3.04 13.63 -10.09
C LYS A 234 -2.57 14.58 -11.20
N GLY A 235 -3.21 15.74 -11.34
CA GLY A 235 -2.85 16.72 -12.37
C GLY A 235 -1.46 17.34 -12.17
N ALA A 236 -1.10 17.67 -10.93
CA ALA A 236 0.21 18.24 -10.60
C ALA A 236 1.31 17.17 -10.76
N ILE A 237 1.06 15.93 -10.33
CA ILE A 237 1.96 14.79 -10.49
C ILE A 237 2.21 14.49 -11.97
N ALA A 238 1.16 14.47 -12.79
CA ALA A 238 1.30 14.25 -14.23
C ALA A 238 2.20 15.31 -14.88
N ARG A 239 2.04 16.58 -14.52
CA ARG A 239 2.87 17.67 -15.05
C ARG A 239 4.36 17.49 -14.69
N VAL A 240 4.68 17.30 -13.42
CA VAL A 240 6.08 17.14 -13.00
C VAL A 240 6.71 15.85 -13.53
N THR A 241 5.90 14.80 -13.73
CA THR A 241 6.36 13.55 -14.35
C THR A 241 6.74 13.78 -15.81
N VAL A 242 5.96 14.55 -16.57
CA VAL A 242 6.29 14.93 -17.95
C VAL A 242 7.55 15.79 -18.00
N GLU A 243 7.69 16.76 -17.10
CA GLU A 243 8.87 17.62 -16.99
C GLU A 243 10.13 16.79 -16.70
N ALA A 244 10.09 15.91 -15.69
CA ALA A 244 11.19 15.02 -15.35
C ALA A 244 11.52 14.04 -16.47
N THR A 245 10.52 13.51 -17.17
CA THR A 245 10.71 12.65 -18.34
C THR A 245 11.46 13.39 -19.47
N LYS A 246 11.02 14.60 -19.80
CA LYS A 246 11.68 15.43 -20.83
C LYS A 246 13.12 15.76 -20.45
N ALA A 247 13.37 16.12 -19.21
CA ALA A 247 14.72 16.42 -18.73
C ALA A 247 15.64 15.19 -18.82
N ALA A 248 15.15 14.01 -18.40
CA ALA A 248 15.91 12.76 -18.49
C ALA A 248 16.17 12.32 -19.94
N GLN A 249 15.19 12.47 -20.83
CA GLN A 249 15.38 12.22 -22.27
C GLN A 249 16.40 13.18 -22.88
N HIS A 250 16.33 14.47 -22.54
CA HIS A 250 17.31 15.46 -22.99
C HIS A 250 18.72 15.09 -22.50
N ALA A 251 18.87 14.69 -21.24
CA ALA A 251 20.16 14.24 -20.71
C ALA A 251 20.72 13.03 -21.46
N GLU A 252 19.87 12.06 -21.83
CA GLU A 252 20.26 10.91 -22.66
C GLU A 252 20.74 11.35 -24.04
N VAL A 253 19.99 12.21 -24.73
CA VAL A 253 20.37 12.73 -26.06
C VAL A 253 21.71 13.47 -26.01
N ILE A 254 21.90 14.35 -25.03
CA ILE A 254 23.16 15.11 -24.91
C ILE A 254 24.32 14.20 -24.56
N THR A 255 24.13 13.25 -23.64
CA THR A 255 25.18 12.28 -23.29
C THR A 255 25.59 11.44 -24.49
N ASP A 256 24.62 10.94 -25.26
CA ASP A 256 24.89 10.14 -26.47
C ASP A 256 25.64 10.95 -27.52
N LEU A 257 25.24 12.21 -27.75
CA LEU A 257 25.91 13.09 -28.69
C LEU A 257 27.33 13.45 -28.22
N THR A 258 27.51 13.76 -26.93
CA THR A 258 28.85 14.09 -26.42
C THR A 258 29.77 12.89 -26.48
N ASN A 259 29.32 11.68 -26.12
CA ASN A 259 30.12 10.47 -26.27
C ASN A 259 30.51 10.24 -27.73
N GLN A 260 29.56 10.40 -28.67
CA GLN A 260 29.87 10.32 -30.10
C GLN A 260 30.96 11.33 -30.52
N ILE A 261 30.99 12.52 -29.94
CA ILE A 261 32.03 13.54 -30.21
C ILE A 261 33.37 13.15 -29.57
N LEU A 262 33.37 12.68 -28.32
CA LEU A 262 34.58 12.35 -27.58
C LEU A 262 35.28 11.10 -28.12
N ASP A 263 34.50 10.14 -28.63
CA ASP A 263 35.01 8.90 -29.21
C ASP A 263 35.44 9.06 -30.69
N ALA A 264 35.18 10.22 -31.31
CA ALA A 264 35.41 10.46 -32.72
C ALA A 264 36.91 10.62 -33.07
N GLY A 265 37.36 9.90 -34.11
CA GLY A 265 38.60 10.20 -34.82
C GLY A 265 38.47 11.44 -35.72
N LYS A 266 39.54 11.83 -36.44
CA LYS A 266 39.52 13.00 -37.35
C LYS A 266 38.44 12.89 -38.43
N ASP A 267 38.33 11.72 -39.07
CA ASP A 267 37.35 11.50 -40.14
C ASP A 267 35.91 11.46 -39.59
N ASP A 268 35.73 10.98 -38.37
CA ASP A 268 34.44 10.98 -37.67
C ASP A 268 34.01 12.38 -37.23
N ALA A 269 34.97 13.24 -36.88
CA ALA A 269 34.70 14.62 -36.49
C ALA A 269 34.10 15.43 -37.64
N GLU A 270 34.64 15.31 -38.87
CA GLU A 270 34.05 15.94 -40.06
C GLU A 270 32.64 15.37 -40.32
N ALA A 271 32.45 14.06 -40.19
CA ALA A 271 31.15 13.43 -40.37
C ALA A 271 30.09 13.94 -39.38
N ILE A 272 30.48 14.19 -38.12
CA ILE A 272 29.62 14.80 -37.09
C ILE A 272 29.29 16.25 -37.45
N SER A 273 30.27 17.06 -37.84
CA SER A 273 30.02 18.45 -38.27
C SER A 273 29.07 18.52 -39.47
N LEU A 274 29.29 17.70 -40.49
CA LEU A 274 28.41 17.61 -41.65
C LEU A 274 27.00 17.12 -41.28
N LYS A 275 26.87 16.26 -40.26
CA LYS A 275 25.57 15.81 -39.75
C LYS A 275 24.80 16.95 -39.09
N MET A 276 25.47 17.80 -38.31
CA MET A 276 24.87 18.98 -37.69
C MET A 276 24.44 20.02 -38.75
N GLU A 277 25.28 20.29 -39.74
CA GLU A 277 24.93 21.15 -40.89
C GLU A 277 23.70 20.63 -41.64
N ARG A 278 23.64 19.31 -41.91
CA ARG A 278 22.48 18.68 -42.56
C ARG A 278 21.18 18.86 -41.78
N TRP A 279 21.23 18.91 -40.45
CA TRP A 279 20.03 19.18 -39.64
C TRP A 279 19.49 20.59 -39.89
N LEU A 280 20.37 21.59 -39.88
CA LEU A 280 20.01 22.98 -40.17
C LEU A 280 19.54 23.16 -41.62
N TYR A 281 20.19 22.51 -42.58
CA TYR A 281 19.80 22.55 -43.99
C TYR A 281 18.40 21.97 -44.24
N ARG A 282 18.01 20.91 -43.51
CA ARG A 282 16.65 20.35 -43.59
C ARG A 282 15.60 21.36 -43.12
N ILE A 283 15.91 22.15 -42.09
CA ILE A 283 15.03 23.23 -41.61
C ILE A 283 14.93 24.31 -42.69
N SER A 284 16.06 24.76 -43.24
CA SER A 284 16.12 25.73 -44.35
C SER A 284 15.25 25.33 -45.54
N THR A 285 15.38 24.06 -45.97
CA THR A 285 14.60 23.51 -47.09
C THR A 285 13.10 23.54 -46.82
N ALA A 286 12.68 23.18 -45.59
CA ALA A 286 11.27 23.22 -45.19
C ALA A 286 10.73 24.67 -45.14
N LEU A 287 11.57 25.63 -44.78
CA LEU A 287 11.26 27.06 -44.78
C LEU A 287 11.33 27.69 -46.17
N LYS A 288 11.83 26.97 -47.19
CA LYS A 288 12.18 27.52 -48.52
C LYS A 288 13.12 28.71 -48.42
N HIS A 289 14.03 28.69 -47.46
CA HIS A 289 15.04 29.72 -47.27
C HIS A 289 16.20 29.56 -48.27
N GLU A 290 16.92 30.64 -48.55
CA GLU A 290 18.16 30.59 -49.35
C GLU A 290 19.21 29.68 -48.68
N ASP A 291 20.05 29.04 -49.50
CA ASP A 291 21.12 28.18 -49.03
C ASP A 291 22.28 29.01 -48.43
N ILE A 292 22.29 29.10 -47.10
CA ILE A 292 23.28 29.85 -46.33
C ILE A 292 24.30 28.94 -45.62
N ARG A 293 24.52 27.71 -46.11
CA ARG A 293 25.47 26.75 -45.50
C ARG A 293 26.92 27.21 -45.44
N HIS A 294 27.25 28.27 -46.17
CA HIS A 294 28.56 28.94 -46.12
C HIS A 294 28.76 29.78 -44.84
N LEU A 295 27.69 30.08 -44.07
CA LEU A 295 27.78 30.80 -42.81
C LEU A 295 28.08 29.85 -41.62
N PRO A 296 28.65 30.35 -40.51
CA PRO A 296 28.74 29.61 -39.25
C PRO A 296 27.37 29.05 -38.78
N LEU A 297 27.35 27.87 -38.15
CA LEU A 297 26.10 27.15 -37.78
C LEU A 297 25.18 27.98 -36.86
N ASP A 298 25.75 28.78 -35.96
CA ASP A 298 25.01 29.70 -35.08
C ASP A 298 24.32 30.83 -35.86
N GLN A 299 25.01 31.38 -36.87
CA GLN A 299 24.42 32.38 -37.77
C GLN A 299 23.32 31.77 -38.65
N GLN A 300 23.55 30.57 -39.20
CA GLN A 300 22.52 29.84 -39.93
C GLN A 300 21.25 29.66 -39.08
N ALA A 301 21.40 29.17 -37.84
CA ALA A 301 20.29 28.98 -36.93
C ALA A 301 19.53 30.29 -36.63
N SER A 302 20.25 31.41 -36.46
CA SER A 302 19.68 32.74 -36.22
C SER A 302 18.85 33.24 -37.41
N GLU A 303 19.36 33.14 -38.63
CA GLU A 303 18.65 33.58 -39.84
C GLU A 303 17.40 32.71 -40.11
N TYR A 304 17.49 31.40 -39.89
CA TYR A 304 16.31 30.53 -39.97
C TYR A 304 15.26 30.88 -38.91
N ALA A 305 15.66 31.20 -37.68
CA ALA A 305 14.73 31.63 -36.63
C ALA A 305 14.01 32.93 -37.01
N LYS A 306 14.72 33.95 -37.51
CA LYS A 306 14.10 35.20 -38.01
C LYS A 306 13.08 34.94 -39.11
N SER A 307 13.39 34.00 -40.00
CA SER A 307 12.51 33.60 -41.11
C SER A 307 11.23 32.94 -40.60
N VAL A 308 11.33 32.07 -39.59
CA VAL A 308 10.16 31.48 -38.92
C VAL A 308 9.29 32.57 -38.29
N GLU A 309 9.88 33.53 -37.59
CA GLU A 309 9.11 34.61 -36.98
C GLU A 309 8.40 35.50 -38.02
N ALA A 310 9.05 35.81 -39.13
CA ALA A 310 8.44 36.56 -40.23
C ALA A 310 7.25 35.81 -40.84
N LEU A 311 7.36 34.49 -41.00
CA LEU A 311 6.25 33.63 -41.44
C LEU A 311 5.10 33.59 -40.43
N MET A 312 5.40 33.63 -39.13
CA MET A 312 4.35 33.66 -38.09
C MET A 312 3.66 35.02 -38.00
N ARG A 313 4.38 36.13 -38.27
CA ARG A 313 3.82 37.49 -38.28
C ARG A 313 3.00 37.83 -39.54
N SER A 314 3.17 37.07 -40.61
CA SER A 314 2.46 37.26 -41.89
C SER A 314 1.20 36.39 -42.04
N LYS A 315 0.85 35.64 -40.99
CA LYS A 315 -0.42 34.91 -40.85
C LYS A 315 -1.33 35.63 -39.88
#